data_AF-A0A8S3Z549-F1
#
_entry.id   AF-A0A8S3Z549-F1
#
_cell.length_a   1.000
_cell.length_b   1.000
_cell.length_c   1.000
_cell.angle_alpha   90.00
_cell.angle_beta   90.00
_cell.angle_gamma   90.00
#
_symmetry.space_group_name_H-M   'P 1'
#
loop_
_entity.id
_entity.type
_entity.pdbx_description
1 polymer ?
#
loop_
_entity_poly.entity_id
_entity_poly.type
_entity_poly.pdbx_seq_one_letter_code
_entity_poly.pdbx_strand_id
1 'polypeptide(L)'
;NLTDLISACPVGWFGSKCQFKCHCSSSDKCSSNGECPGDLRCQAGYFGPSCQYGQPAVQSTSLDSSSNASLVVDGDVSSCSGTTSDPEAFWKLSFTQFHYISKAIVRTNQSRSLMHCLSKSK
;
A
#
# COMPACT_ATOMS: atom_id res chain seq x y z
N ASN A 1 -4.79 37.00 -23.77
CA ASN A 1 -5.90 36.07 -23.48
C ASN A 1 -5.30 34.90 -22.70
N LEU A 2 -5.64 34.76 -21.42
CA LEU A 2 -4.82 34.09 -20.38
C LEU A 2 -5.33 32.68 -20.02
N THR A 3 -5.88 31.95 -21.00
CA THR A 3 -6.68 30.74 -20.72
C THR A 3 -6.04 29.42 -21.16
N ASP A 4 -4.72 29.31 -21.35
CA ASP A 4 -4.17 28.09 -21.98
C ASP A 4 -2.85 27.53 -21.39
N LEU A 5 -2.65 27.63 -20.07
CA LEU A 5 -1.53 26.95 -19.40
C LEU A 5 -1.98 26.10 -18.19
N ILE A 6 -3.07 25.34 -18.32
CA ILE A 6 -3.16 24.10 -17.54
C ILE A 6 -2.22 23.14 -18.24
N SER A 7 -0.93 23.14 -17.86
CA SER A 7 0.01 22.16 -18.38
C SER A 7 -0.53 20.78 -18.02
N ALA A 8 -1.04 20.05 -19.02
CA ALA A 8 -1.39 18.66 -18.84
C ALA A 8 -0.21 17.95 -18.19
N CYS A 9 -0.47 17.12 -17.18
CA CYS A 9 0.60 16.47 -16.46
C CYS A 9 1.46 15.60 -17.39
N PRO A 10 2.76 15.45 -17.09
CA PRO A 10 3.59 14.48 -17.79
C PRO A 10 2.92 13.11 -17.81
N VAL A 11 3.16 12.32 -18.86
CA VAL A 11 2.63 10.95 -18.96
C VAL A 11 2.95 10.19 -17.67
N GLY A 12 1.93 9.55 -17.08
CA GLY A 12 2.06 8.82 -15.82
C GLY A 12 1.95 9.67 -14.57
N TRP A 13 1.51 10.93 -14.67
CA TRP A 13 1.27 11.81 -13.53
C TRP A 13 -0.10 12.49 -13.60
N PHE A 14 -0.65 12.82 -12.44
CA PHE A 14 -1.95 13.48 -12.32
C PHE A 14 -2.06 14.34 -11.04
N GLY A 15 -3.17 15.08 -10.94
CA GLY A 15 -3.46 16.01 -9.85
C GLY A 15 -3.18 17.46 -10.23
N SER A 16 -3.68 18.40 -9.42
CA SER A 16 -3.60 19.85 -9.69
C SER A 16 -2.19 20.41 -9.78
N LYS A 17 -1.18 19.67 -9.30
CA LYS A 17 0.25 20.00 -9.37
C LYS A 17 1.08 18.85 -9.94
N CYS A 18 0.44 17.88 -10.60
CA CYS A 18 1.08 16.67 -11.10
C CYS A 18 1.87 15.91 -10.01
N GLN A 19 1.35 15.94 -8.78
CA GLN A 19 2.03 15.40 -7.61
C GLN A 19 1.82 13.91 -7.41
N PHE A 20 0.87 13.30 -8.12
CA PHE A 20 0.54 11.89 -7.98
C PHE A 20 1.04 11.12 -9.19
N LYS A 21 1.86 10.09 -8.94
CA LYS A 21 2.32 9.16 -9.97
C LYS A 21 1.25 8.09 -10.20
N CYS A 22 1.13 7.66 -11.45
CA CYS A 22 0.27 6.59 -11.88
C CYS A 22 0.78 5.23 -11.41
N HIS A 23 -0.09 4.40 -10.85
CA HIS A 23 0.25 3.06 -10.39
C HIS A 23 -0.76 2.02 -10.86
N CYS A 24 -1.11 2.04 -12.15
CA CYS A 24 -1.95 1.01 -12.77
C CYS A 24 -1.11 -0.21 -13.19
N SER A 25 -1.71 -1.41 -13.11
CA SER A 25 -1.01 -2.70 -13.23
C SER A 25 -0.33 -2.94 -14.58
N SER A 26 -0.74 -2.27 -15.65
CA SER A 26 -0.14 -2.44 -16.98
C SER A 26 -0.01 -1.16 -17.80
N SER A 27 0.03 0.01 -17.17
CA SER A 27 0.38 1.25 -17.87
C SER A 27 0.84 2.38 -16.94
N ASP A 28 1.78 3.19 -17.42
CA ASP A 28 1.98 4.59 -16.96
C ASP A 28 0.90 5.52 -17.56
N LYS A 29 -0.26 4.98 -17.93
CA LYS A 29 -1.33 5.69 -18.65
C LYS A 29 -2.63 5.55 -17.88
N CYS A 30 -2.72 6.23 -16.76
CA CYS A 30 -4.01 6.63 -16.20
C CYS A 30 -4.53 7.84 -16.97
N SER A 31 -5.83 8.09 -16.85
CA SER A 31 -6.45 9.34 -17.27
C SER A 31 -5.90 10.55 -16.48
N SER A 32 -6.26 11.75 -16.89
CA SER A 32 -5.83 13.00 -16.26
C SER A 32 -6.24 13.16 -14.79
N ASN A 33 -7.23 12.39 -14.32
CA ASN A 33 -7.65 12.28 -12.92
C ASN A 33 -7.01 11.08 -12.18
N GLY A 34 -6.14 10.32 -12.85
CA GLY A 34 -5.42 9.17 -12.28
C GLY A 34 -6.15 7.84 -12.31
N GLU A 35 -7.35 7.75 -12.90
CA GLU A 35 -8.08 6.49 -12.98
C GLU A 35 -7.41 5.50 -13.93
N CYS A 36 -7.40 4.22 -13.54
CA CYS A 36 -6.87 3.15 -14.37
C CYS A 36 -7.86 2.80 -15.51
N PRO A 37 -7.39 2.68 -16.76
CA PRO A 37 -8.25 2.34 -17.88
C PRO A 37 -8.90 0.96 -17.73
N GLY A 38 -10.18 0.84 -18.10
CA GLY A 38 -10.87 -0.44 -18.21
C GLY A 38 -10.94 -1.19 -16.87
N ASP A 39 -10.46 -2.43 -16.88
CA ASP A 39 -10.43 -3.35 -15.74
C ASP A 39 -9.07 -3.42 -15.03
N LEU A 40 -8.13 -2.53 -15.43
CA LEU A 40 -6.81 -2.47 -14.81
C LEU A 40 -6.90 -2.14 -13.33
N ARG A 41 -6.14 -2.88 -12.54
CA ARG A 41 -6.07 -2.74 -11.08
C ARG A 41 -4.86 -1.91 -10.71
N CYS A 42 -4.78 -1.52 -9.44
CA CYS A 42 -3.55 -0.94 -8.93
C CYS A 42 -2.40 -1.94 -9.02
N GLN A 43 -1.20 -1.43 -9.28
CA GLN A 43 0.04 -2.17 -9.06
C GLN A 43 0.03 -2.72 -7.63
N ALA A 44 0.56 -3.94 -7.46
CA ALA A 44 0.82 -4.45 -6.12
C ALA A 44 1.66 -3.42 -5.36
N GLY A 45 1.27 -3.06 -4.14
CA GLY A 45 1.88 -1.92 -3.49
C GLY A 45 1.10 -0.63 -3.57
N TYR A 46 -0.06 -0.53 -4.23
CA TYR A 46 -0.79 0.74 -4.38
C TYR A 46 -2.30 0.60 -4.20
N PHE A 47 -2.95 1.65 -3.71
CA PHE A 47 -4.37 1.69 -3.41
C PHE A 47 -4.95 3.12 -3.52
N GLY A 48 -6.26 3.24 -3.28
CA GLY A 48 -7.03 4.48 -3.43
C GLY A 48 -7.81 4.53 -4.75
N PRO A 49 -8.76 5.46 -4.91
CA PRO A 49 -9.61 5.56 -6.11
C PRO A 49 -8.83 5.65 -7.43
N SER A 50 -7.62 6.21 -7.38
CA SER A 50 -6.74 6.45 -8.53
C SER A 50 -5.36 5.79 -8.35
N CYS A 51 -5.26 4.76 -7.49
CA CYS A 51 -4.00 4.10 -7.13
C CYS A 51 -2.87 5.06 -6.67
N GLN A 52 -3.24 6.22 -6.14
CA GLN A 52 -2.30 7.31 -5.81
C GLN A 52 -1.49 7.05 -4.53
N TYR A 53 -1.91 6.09 -3.70
CA TYR A 53 -1.31 5.85 -2.40
C TYR A 53 -0.53 4.54 -2.43
N GLY A 54 0.76 4.61 -2.15
CA GLY A 54 1.56 3.40 -1.89
C GLY A 54 1.04 2.68 -0.65
N GLN A 55 1.16 1.36 -0.62
CA GLN A 55 0.70 0.47 0.43
C GLN A 55 1.14 1.08 1.76
N PRO A 56 0.21 1.29 2.70
CA PRO A 56 0.56 1.83 3.99
C PRO A 56 1.40 0.83 4.80
N ALA A 57 1.67 -0.37 4.29
CA ALA A 57 2.37 -1.42 4.97
C ALA A 57 3.44 -2.02 4.05
N VAL A 58 4.67 -2.11 4.56
CA VAL A 58 5.74 -2.91 3.95
C VAL A 58 6.29 -3.88 5.00
N GLN A 59 6.81 -5.01 4.54
CA GLN A 59 7.48 -6.01 5.36
C GLN A 59 8.83 -6.36 4.73
N SER A 60 9.85 -6.68 5.54
CA SER A 60 11.17 -7.05 5.01
C SER A 60 11.18 -8.39 4.30
N THR A 61 10.34 -9.33 4.74
CA THR A 61 10.26 -10.68 4.19
C THR A 61 8.84 -11.22 4.22
N SER A 62 8.53 -12.15 3.32
CA SER A 62 7.29 -12.94 3.32
C SER A 62 7.58 -14.34 3.84
N LEU A 63 6.83 -14.79 4.85
CA LEU A 63 6.93 -16.18 5.34
C LEU A 63 6.49 -17.22 4.29
N ASP A 64 5.41 -16.91 3.58
CA ASP A 64 4.83 -17.74 2.52
C ASP A 64 4.01 -16.91 1.52
N SER A 65 3.37 -17.55 0.54
CA SER A 65 2.52 -16.90 -0.46
C SER A 65 1.27 -16.23 0.13
N SER A 66 0.90 -16.56 1.38
CA SER A 66 -0.20 -15.94 2.10
C SER A 66 0.23 -14.73 2.94
N SER A 67 1.54 -14.49 3.07
CA SER A 67 2.10 -13.45 3.92
C SER A 67 2.31 -12.15 3.15
N ASN A 68 1.31 -11.28 3.16
CA ASN A 68 1.34 -9.98 2.48
C ASN A 68 1.19 -8.83 3.48
N ALA A 69 2.07 -7.83 3.39
CA ALA A 69 2.03 -6.65 4.26
C ALA A 69 0.68 -5.93 4.21
N SER A 70 -0.03 -5.99 3.09
CA SER A 70 -1.39 -5.41 2.92
C SER A 70 -2.41 -5.97 3.90
N LEU A 71 -2.22 -7.20 4.39
CA LEU A 71 -3.15 -7.82 5.34
C LEU A 71 -3.20 -7.04 6.66
N VAL A 72 -2.14 -6.30 7.00
CA VAL A 72 -2.16 -5.46 8.23
C VAL A 72 -2.96 -4.17 8.05
N VAL A 73 -3.46 -3.89 6.84
CA VAL A 73 -4.22 -2.69 6.48
C VAL A 73 -5.54 -2.98 5.75
N ASP A 74 -5.88 -4.24 5.46
CA ASP A 74 -7.06 -4.66 4.69
C ASP A 74 -8.43 -4.39 5.35
N GLY A 75 -8.47 -4.28 6.68
CA GLY A 75 -9.72 -4.02 7.43
C GLY A 75 -10.33 -5.28 8.05
N ASP A 76 -9.71 -6.44 7.85
CA ASP A 76 -10.09 -7.70 8.47
C ASP A 76 -9.24 -7.94 9.72
N VAL A 77 -9.89 -8.13 10.88
CA VAL A 77 -9.20 -8.39 12.16
C VAL A 77 -8.77 -9.84 12.34
N SER A 78 -9.22 -10.72 11.44
CA SER A 78 -8.86 -12.14 11.41
C SER A 78 -7.64 -12.42 10.52
N SER A 79 -7.30 -11.50 9.62
CA SER A 79 -6.13 -11.60 8.74
C SER A 79 -4.84 -11.19 9.47
N CYS A 80 -3.71 -11.70 8.96
CA CYS A 80 -2.40 -11.33 9.47
C CYS A 80 -1.31 -11.44 8.42
N SER A 81 -0.23 -10.68 8.61
CA SER A 81 0.99 -10.74 7.81
C SER A 81 2.11 -11.36 8.62
N GLY A 82 2.79 -12.38 8.07
CA GLY A 82 3.92 -13.07 8.68
C GLY A 82 5.26 -12.78 8.00
N THR A 83 6.32 -12.64 8.79
CA THR A 83 7.70 -12.60 8.29
C THR A 83 8.41 -13.92 8.53
N THR A 84 9.51 -14.14 7.81
CA THR A 84 10.44 -15.23 8.12
C THR A 84 11.11 -15.00 9.48
N SER A 85 11.77 -16.04 10.00
CA SER A 85 12.60 -15.98 11.20
C SER A 85 13.94 -15.28 10.91
N ASP A 86 13.88 -13.99 10.62
CA ASP A 86 15.03 -13.13 10.34
C ASP A 86 15.25 -12.17 11.53
N PRO A 87 16.49 -12.03 12.06
CA PRO A 87 16.80 -11.07 13.12
C PRO A 87 16.44 -9.61 12.77
N GLU A 88 16.42 -9.26 11.49
CA GLU A 88 16.06 -7.94 10.97
C GLU A 88 14.63 -7.89 10.41
N ALA A 89 13.78 -8.88 10.74
CA ALA A 89 12.38 -8.90 10.33
C ALA A 89 11.63 -7.65 10.82
N PHE A 90 11.00 -6.90 9.90
CA PHE A 90 10.23 -5.72 10.26
C PHE A 90 8.91 -5.62 9.49
N TRP A 91 7.96 -4.91 10.10
CA TRP A 91 6.85 -4.24 9.43
C TRP A 91 6.99 -2.75 9.58
N LYS A 92 6.65 -2.01 8.53
CA LYS A 92 6.56 -0.55 8.59
C LYS A 92 5.20 -0.11 8.08
N LEU A 93 4.51 0.63 8.94
CA LEU A 93 3.28 1.32 8.61
C LEU A 93 3.57 2.78 8.27
N SER A 94 3.18 3.22 7.08
CA SER A 94 3.32 4.61 6.61
C SER A 94 1.94 5.19 6.35
N PHE A 95 1.59 6.24 7.07
CA PHE A 95 0.33 6.94 6.89
C PHE A 95 0.58 8.30 6.24
N THR A 96 -0.27 8.68 5.28
CA THR A 96 -0.22 9.98 4.59
C THR A 96 -0.96 11.08 5.35
N GLN A 97 -1.73 10.70 6.38
CA GLN A 97 -2.45 11.58 7.28
C GLN A 97 -2.35 11.05 8.72
N PHE A 98 -2.75 11.85 9.70
CA PHE A 98 -2.81 11.38 11.09
C PHE A 98 -3.92 10.35 11.27
N HIS A 99 -3.59 9.20 11.86
CA HIS A 99 -4.55 8.18 12.26
C HIS A 99 -4.41 7.87 13.75
N TYR A 100 -5.53 7.62 14.40
CA TYR A 100 -5.54 7.11 15.76
C TYR A 100 -5.42 5.59 15.74
N ILE A 101 -4.29 5.07 16.21
CA ILE A 101 -4.07 3.63 16.36
C ILE A 101 -4.38 3.28 17.81
N SER A 102 -5.55 2.68 18.04
CA SER A 102 -5.98 2.28 19.38
C SER A 102 -5.18 1.08 19.91
N LYS A 103 -4.77 0.16 19.04
CA LYS A 103 -4.08 -1.07 19.42
C LYS A 103 -3.39 -1.75 18.22
N ALA A 104 -2.15 -2.19 18.42
CA ALA A 104 -1.42 -3.09 17.52
C ALA A 104 -1.14 -4.40 18.26
N ILE A 105 -1.40 -5.54 17.61
CA ILE A 105 -1.14 -6.87 18.20
C ILE A 105 -0.02 -7.54 17.43
N VAL A 106 1.03 -7.93 18.15
CA VAL A 106 2.10 -8.80 17.63
C VAL A 106 1.94 -10.17 18.27
N ARG A 107 1.69 -11.20 17.46
CA ARG A 107 1.62 -12.60 17.92
C ARG A 107 2.92 -13.31 17.58
N THR A 108 3.48 -14.03 18.54
CA THR A 108 4.67 -14.86 18.33
C THR A 108 4.33 -16.34 18.40
N ASN A 109 4.92 -17.17 17.54
CA ASN A 109 4.79 -18.63 17.62
C ASN A 109 6.08 -19.24 18.21
N GLN A 110 6.03 -19.73 19.44
CA GLN A 110 7.21 -20.25 20.15
C GLN A 110 7.79 -21.56 19.56
N SER A 111 7.07 -22.25 18.67
CA SER A 111 7.55 -23.51 18.04
C SER A 111 8.45 -23.31 16.81
N ARG A 112 8.49 -22.10 16.26
CA ARG A 112 9.35 -21.70 15.13
C ARG A 112 9.95 -20.35 15.47
N SER A 113 11.23 -20.35 15.82
CA SER A 113 11.87 -19.40 16.72
C SER A 113 11.61 -17.89 16.60
N LEU A 114 11.06 -17.31 15.52
CA LEU A 114 10.78 -15.86 15.42
C LEU A 114 9.60 -15.53 14.47
N MET A 115 8.52 -16.31 14.50
CA MET A 115 7.34 -15.98 13.68
C MET A 115 6.57 -14.83 14.32
N HIS A 116 6.68 -13.61 13.79
CA HIS A 116 5.91 -12.46 14.26
C HIS A 116 4.73 -12.21 13.30
N CYS A 117 3.56 -11.97 13.87
CA CYS A 117 2.30 -11.78 13.15
C CYS A 117 1.71 -10.46 13.60
N LEU A 118 1.60 -9.49 12.68
CA LEU A 118 0.98 -8.20 12.97
C LEU A 118 -0.50 -8.25 12.60
N SER A 119 -1.38 -8.00 13.57
CA SER A 119 -2.83 -7.96 13.37
C SER A 119 -3.46 -6.71 14.00
N LYS A 120 -4.63 -6.32 13.49
CA LYS A 120 -5.46 -5.25 14.05
C LYS A 120 -6.30 -5.77 15.23
N SER A 121 -6.73 -4.88 16.12
CA SER A 121 -7.79 -5.15 17.11
C SER A 121 -9.03 -4.34 16.74
N LYS A 122 -10.21 -4.87 17.08
CA LYS A 122 -11.43 -4.04 17.19
C LYS A 122 -11.21 -2.92 18.21
#